data_AF-A0A1B7P7P2-F1
#
_entry.id   AF-A0A1B7P7P2-F1
#
_cell.length_a   1.000
_cell.length_b   1.000
_cell.length_c   1.000
_cell.angle_alpha   90.00
_cell.angle_beta   90.00
_cell.angle_gamma   90.00
#
_symmetry.space_group_name_H-M   'P 1'
#
loop_
_entity.id
_entity.type
_entity.pdbx_description
1 polymer ?
#
loop_
_entity_poly.entity_id
_entity_poly.type
_entity_poly.pdbx_seq_one_letter_code
_entity_poly.pdbx_strand_id
1 'polypeptide(L)'
;MTSPQRDSQTASVAPSVADTFVRALLENMASLLKMPPSSRNAWLKLICEVSIATGVLNPSATPLVKQITPVVAQVDGQNGFGFVAAHVAMDRAIAMAKDYGIGMVSITHSNHFGMSASFVQQALDADMMSLVFTNSSPALPAWGGREKLLGVSPIACGAPAGGKSGVPFILDMAPSVAARGKIYKAKRRGEQIPEGWALDENGAPTTDPDAALKGVMLPMGGPKGSGLAIMMDVFSGVLSGSAFAGHVTGPYDPSKQADVGHS
;
A
#
# COMPACT_ATOMS: atom_id res chain seq x y z
N MET A 1 -28.39 -36.91 -6.32
CA MET A 1 -28.30 -35.50 -6.78
C MET A 1 -26.96 -34.97 -6.29
N THR A 2 -25.99 -34.95 -7.20
CA THR A 2 -24.59 -34.62 -6.97
C THR A 2 -24.38 -33.11 -6.94
N SER A 3 -23.60 -32.63 -5.96
CA SER A 3 -23.22 -31.23 -5.77
C SER A 3 -22.42 -30.67 -6.97
N PRO A 4 -22.59 -29.38 -7.34
CA PRO A 4 -21.72 -28.76 -8.34
C PRO A 4 -20.35 -28.45 -7.72
N GLN A 5 -19.30 -28.99 -8.33
CA GLN A 5 -17.91 -28.63 -8.07
C GLN A 5 -17.72 -27.14 -8.44
N ARG A 6 -17.15 -26.36 -7.53
CA ARG A 6 -16.72 -24.97 -7.81
C ARG A 6 -15.36 -25.03 -8.47
N ASP A 7 -15.32 -24.73 -9.76
CA ASP A 7 -14.08 -24.56 -10.49
C ASP A 7 -13.33 -23.31 -9.97
N SER A 8 -12.19 -23.54 -9.31
CA SER A 8 -11.20 -22.51 -9.06
C SER A 8 -10.47 -22.20 -10.37
N GLN A 9 -10.93 -21.20 -11.11
CA GLN A 9 -10.20 -20.72 -12.28
C GLN A 9 -8.92 -20.00 -11.82
N THR A 10 -7.78 -20.66 -12.02
CA THR A 10 -6.45 -20.07 -11.86
C THR A 10 -6.19 -19.11 -13.02
N ALA A 11 -6.28 -17.81 -12.79
CA ALA A 11 -5.81 -16.82 -13.76
C ALA A 11 -4.28 -16.70 -13.63
N SER A 12 -3.54 -17.34 -14.54
CA SER A 12 -2.08 -17.23 -14.59
C SER A 12 -1.64 -16.01 -15.40
N VAL A 13 -0.86 -15.11 -14.81
CA VAL A 13 -0.16 -14.05 -15.55
C VAL A 13 1.14 -14.63 -16.10
N ALA A 14 1.36 -14.55 -17.41
CA ALA A 14 2.55 -15.13 -18.06
C ALA A 14 3.86 -14.46 -17.55
N PRO A 15 4.97 -15.21 -17.40
CA PRO A 15 6.25 -14.68 -16.87
C PRO A 15 6.80 -13.45 -17.59
N SER A 16 6.53 -13.30 -18.89
CA SER A 16 6.94 -12.15 -19.71
C SER A 16 6.19 -10.87 -19.37
N VAL A 17 4.96 -10.98 -18.86
CA VAL A 17 4.12 -9.85 -18.44
C VAL A 17 4.62 -9.31 -17.10
N ALA A 18 5.04 -10.17 -16.16
CA ALA A 18 5.61 -9.73 -14.89
C ALA A 18 6.87 -8.88 -15.10
N ASP A 19 7.76 -9.29 -16.01
CA ASP A 19 9.02 -8.59 -16.27
C ASP A 19 8.81 -7.26 -17.04
N THR A 20 7.82 -7.24 -17.94
CA THR A 20 7.42 -6.01 -18.67
C THR A 20 6.64 -5.05 -17.77
N PHE A 21 5.82 -5.57 -16.87
CA PHE A 21 4.99 -4.79 -15.94
C PHE A 21 5.82 -4.21 -14.79
N VAL A 22 6.80 -4.95 -14.26
CA VAL A 22 7.80 -4.42 -13.30
C VAL A 22 8.59 -3.28 -13.93
N ARG A 23 9.01 -3.40 -15.20
CA ARG A 23 9.68 -2.33 -15.95
C ARG A 23 8.76 -1.13 -16.19
N ALA A 24 7.54 -1.36 -16.67
CA ALA A 24 6.54 -0.32 -16.90
C ALA A 24 6.13 0.40 -15.60
N LEU A 25 6.11 -0.30 -14.46
CA LEU A 25 5.80 0.29 -13.15
C LEU A 25 6.97 1.12 -12.61
N LEU A 26 8.22 0.65 -12.76
CA LEU A 26 9.41 1.46 -12.47
C LEU A 26 9.46 2.72 -13.33
N GLU A 27 8.99 2.65 -14.57
CA GLU A 27 8.88 3.76 -15.51
C GLU A 27 7.70 4.71 -15.17
N ASN A 28 6.53 4.18 -14.80
CA ASN A 28 5.35 4.98 -14.44
C ASN A 28 5.47 5.66 -13.07
N MET A 29 6.05 5.00 -12.06
CA MET A 29 6.38 5.66 -10.79
C MET A 29 7.36 6.84 -10.99
N ALA A 30 8.24 6.75 -12.00
CA ALA A 30 9.17 7.81 -12.37
C ALA A 30 8.50 8.98 -13.13
N SER A 31 7.47 8.71 -13.94
CA SER A 31 6.76 9.74 -14.71
C SER A 31 5.83 10.59 -13.83
N LEU A 32 5.15 9.96 -12.86
CA LEU A 32 4.18 10.60 -11.96
C LEU A 32 4.82 11.56 -10.93
N LEU A 33 6.10 11.38 -10.57
CA LEU A 33 6.77 12.19 -9.55
C LEU A 33 7.61 13.37 -10.09
N LYS A 34 7.73 13.54 -11.42
CA LYS A 34 8.58 14.58 -12.07
C LYS A 34 10.01 14.68 -11.46
N MET A 35 10.61 13.56 -11.05
CA MET A 35 11.93 13.53 -10.40
C MET A 35 13.08 13.29 -11.40
N PRO A 36 14.29 13.85 -11.15
CA PRO A 36 15.44 13.72 -12.05
C PRO A 36 15.96 12.26 -12.16
N PRO A 37 16.45 11.83 -13.36
CA PRO A 37 16.85 10.44 -13.68
C PRO A 37 17.83 9.79 -12.71
N SER A 38 18.81 10.54 -12.21
CA SER A 38 19.92 10.04 -11.41
C SER A 38 19.56 9.60 -10.00
N SER A 39 18.34 9.88 -9.53
CA SER A 39 17.84 9.52 -8.19
C SER A 39 16.68 8.53 -8.23
N ARG A 40 16.31 8.04 -9.42
CA ARG A 40 15.14 7.18 -9.63
C ARG A 40 15.44 5.75 -9.18
N ASN A 41 14.65 5.26 -8.24
CA ASN A 41 14.41 3.84 -8.00
C ASN A 41 15.61 2.95 -7.61
N ALA A 42 16.84 3.47 -7.48
CA ALA A 42 17.99 2.67 -7.02
C ALA A 42 17.73 2.02 -5.66
N TRP A 43 17.02 2.73 -4.78
CA TRP A 43 16.60 2.23 -3.47
C TRP A 43 15.56 1.11 -3.55
N LEU A 44 14.50 1.28 -4.35
CA LEU A 44 13.46 0.25 -4.51
C LEU A 44 14.04 -0.99 -5.21
N LYS A 45 14.91 -0.78 -6.19
CA LYS A 45 15.65 -1.82 -6.88
C LYS A 45 16.52 -2.63 -5.90
N LEU A 46 17.28 -1.95 -5.04
CA LEU A 46 18.09 -2.62 -4.02
C LEU A 46 17.24 -3.44 -3.04
N ILE A 47 16.10 -2.91 -2.58
CA ILE A 47 15.18 -3.64 -1.71
C ILE A 47 14.64 -4.89 -2.40
N CYS A 48 14.19 -4.75 -3.65
CA CYS A 48 13.68 -5.89 -4.41
C CYS A 48 14.78 -6.94 -4.62
N GLU A 49 15.99 -6.53 -5.00
CA GLU A 49 17.13 -7.44 -5.19
C GLU A 49 17.45 -8.21 -3.90
N VAL A 50 17.55 -7.53 -2.76
CA VAL A 50 17.80 -8.17 -1.46
C VAL A 50 16.63 -9.09 -1.06
N SER A 51 15.39 -8.64 -1.26
CA SER A 51 14.20 -9.42 -0.89
C SER A 51 14.06 -10.70 -1.70
N ILE A 52 14.40 -10.63 -3.00
CA ILE A 52 14.45 -11.80 -3.89
C ILE A 52 15.60 -12.73 -3.48
N ALA A 53 16.80 -12.18 -3.27
CA ALA A 53 17.98 -12.98 -2.91
C ALA A 53 17.82 -13.72 -1.58
N THR A 54 17.06 -13.15 -0.64
CA THR A 54 16.77 -13.73 0.68
C THR A 54 15.49 -14.56 0.72
N GLY A 55 14.75 -14.64 -0.39
CA GLY A 55 13.53 -15.45 -0.50
C GLY A 55 12.31 -14.87 0.23
N VAL A 56 12.42 -13.67 0.81
CA VAL A 56 11.27 -12.99 1.45
C VAL A 56 10.33 -12.33 0.44
N LEU A 57 10.68 -12.33 -0.85
CA LEU A 57 9.79 -11.98 -1.96
C LEU A 57 9.96 -12.99 -3.11
N ASN A 58 8.84 -13.51 -3.62
CA ASN A 58 8.81 -14.40 -4.77
C ASN A 58 8.53 -13.60 -6.07
N PRO A 59 9.53 -13.38 -6.94
CA PRO A 59 9.35 -12.56 -8.14
C PRO A 59 8.51 -13.25 -9.23
N SER A 60 8.31 -14.56 -9.13
CA SER A 60 7.53 -15.36 -10.09
C SER A 60 6.17 -15.79 -9.55
N ALA A 61 5.77 -15.25 -8.39
CA ALA A 61 4.48 -15.51 -7.78
C ALA A 61 3.33 -15.11 -8.71
N THR A 62 2.34 -15.99 -8.80
CA THR A 62 1.08 -15.74 -9.49
C THR A 62 -0.02 -15.63 -8.43
N PRO A 63 -0.74 -14.51 -8.32
CA PRO A 63 -1.80 -14.37 -7.33
C PRO A 63 -2.92 -15.40 -7.54
N LEU A 64 -3.43 -15.96 -6.44
CA LEU A 64 -4.53 -16.92 -6.47
C LEU A 64 -5.83 -16.25 -6.03
N VAL A 65 -6.84 -16.26 -6.89
CA VAL A 65 -8.15 -15.66 -6.61
C VAL A 65 -9.10 -16.73 -6.07
N LYS A 66 -9.68 -16.46 -4.90
CA LYS A 66 -10.72 -17.28 -4.29
C LYS A 66 -12.01 -16.49 -4.22
N GLN A 67 -13.03 -16.94 -4.96
CA GLN A 67 -14.37 -16.35 -4.86
C GLN A 67 -15.06 -16.77 -3.56
N ILE A 68 -15.57 -15.81 -2.78
CA ILE A 68 -16.26 -16.06 -1.51
C ILE A 68 -17.77 -15.97 -1.70
N THR A 69 -18.24 -14.85 -2.24
CA THR A 69 -19.65 -14.59 -2.61
C THR A 69 -19.67 -13.97 -4.01
N PRO A 70 -20.82 -13.73 -4.66
CA PRO A 70 -20.84 -13.06 -5.97
C PRO A 70 -20.17 -11.67 -6.00
N VAL A 71 -20.06 -11.00 -4.85
CA VAL A 71 -19.50 -9.64 -4.72
C VAL A 71 -18.27 -9.54 -3.82
N VAL A 72 -17.79 -10.66 -3.28
CA VAL A 72 -16.61 -10.72 -2.41
C VAL A 72 -15.64 -11.80 -2.90
N ALA A 73 -14.36 -11.43 -3.02
CA ALA A 73 -13.27 -12.37 -3.28
C ALA A 73 -12.09 -12.12 -2.34
N GLN A 74 -11.18 -13.09 -2.27
CA GLN A 74 -9.90 -12.96 -1.60
C GLN A 74 -8.78 -13.32 -2.58
N VAL A 75 -7.68 -12.57 -2.55
CA VAL A 75 -6.48 -12.84 -3.34
C VAL A 75 -5.34 -13.20 -2.41
N ASP A 76 -4.74 -14.37 -2.64
CA ASP A 76 -3.47 -14.75 -2.02
C ASP A 76 -2.34 -14.28 -2.94
N GLY A 77 -1.50 -13.36 -2.44
CA GLY A 77 -0.39 -12.76 -3.18
C GLY A 77 0.80 -13.69 -3.39
N GLN A 78 0.81 -14.88 -2.77
CA GLN A 78 1.86 -15.90 -2.88
C GLN A 78 3.26 -15.36 -2.55
N ASN A 79 3.32 -14.45 -1.57
CA ASN A 79 4.50 -13.68 -1.18
C ASN A 79 5.16 -12.93 -2.36
N GLY A 80 4.37 -12.59 -3.37
CA GLY A 80 4.80 -11.89 -4.56
C GLY A 80 4.83 -10.38 -4.39
N PHE A 81 5.02 -9.70 -5.51
CA PHE A 81 4.86 -8.26 -5.58
C PHE A 81 3.42 -7.84 -5.31
N GLY A 82 3.24 -6.94 -4.34
CA GLY A 82 1.89 -6.50 -3.95
C GLY A 82 1.11 -5.82 -5.06
N PHE A 83 1.78 -5.12 -5.97
CA PHE A 83 1.12 -4.46 -7.10
C PHE A 83 0.55 -5.44 -8.11
N VAL A 84 1.13 -6.64 -8.25
CA VAL A 84 0.58 -7.68 -9.13
C VAL A 84 -0.71 -8.23 -8.53
N ALA A 85 -0.69 -8.56 -7.23
CA ALA A 85 -1.88 -9.00 -6.51
C ALA A 85 -2.97 -7.94 -6.49
N ALA A 86 -2.62 -6.67 -6.29
CA ALA A 86 -3.56 -5.55 -6.26
C ALA A 86 -4.20 -5.26 -7.62
N HIS A 87 -3.45 -5.39 -8.71
CA HIS A 87 -4.02 -5.25 -10.05
C HIS A 87 -5.06 -6.35 -10.34
N VAL A 88 -4.74 -7.61 -10.01
CA VAL A 88 -5.67 -8.75 -10.12
C VAL A 88 -6.89 -8.57 -9.22
N ALA A 89 -6.69 -8.08 -7.99
CA ALA A 89 -7.78 -7.82 -7.05
C ALA A 89 -8.73 -6.72 -7.57
N MET A 90 -8.18 -5.63 -8.11
CA MET A 90 -8.99 -4.54 -8.66
C MET A 90 -9.76 -4.98 -9.92
N ASP A 91 -9.13 -5.74 -10.82
CA ASP A 91 -9.83 -6.33 -11.97
C ASP A 91 -11.01 -7.21 -11.51
N ARG A 92 -10.81 -8.00 -10.45
CA ARG A 92 -11.87 -8.83 -9.89
C ARG A 92 -12.98 -8.00 -9.24
N ALA A 93 -12.63 -6.94 -8.51
CA ALA A 93 -13.59 -6.03 -7.90
C ALA A 93 -14.44 -5.34 -8.98
N ILE A 94 -13.82 -4.83 -10.04
CA ILE A 94 -14.48 -4.22 -11.19
C ILE A 94 -15.43 -5.21 -11.86
N ALA A 95 -14.98 -6.44 -12.12
CA ALA A 95 -15.82 -7.47 -12.75
C ALA A 95 -17.08 -7.76 -11.92
N MET A 96 -16.94 -7.93 -10.61
CA MET A 96 -18.09 -8.14 -9.72
C MET A 96 -19.01 -6.90 -9.64
N ALA A 97 -18.42 -5.70 -9.61
CA ALA A 97 -19.18 -4.46 -9.57
C ALA A 97 -19.97 -4.19 -10.86
N LYS A 98 -19.49 -4.65 -12.02
CA LYS A 98 -20.25 -4.55 -13.29
C LYS A 98 -21.54 -5.35 -13.24
N ASP A 99 -21.49 -6.53 -12.64
CA ASP A 99 -22.62 -7.46 -12.62
C ASP A 99 -23.60 -7.15 -11.46
N TYR A 100 -23.07 -6.73 -10.31
CA TYR A 100 -23.83 -6.65 -9.06
C TYR A 100 -23.84 -5.26 -8.39
N GLY A 101 -23.16 -4.27 -8.98
CA GLY A 101 -23.05 -2.90 -8.47
C GLY A 101 -22.00 -2.68 -7.38
N ILE A 102 -21.40 -3.74 -6.82
CA ILE A 102 -20.30 -3.66 -5.85
C ILE A 102 -19.37 -4.87 -5.97
N GLY A 103 -18.09 -4.64 -5.71
CA GLY A 103 -17.09 -5.69 -5.55
C GLY A 103 -16.12 -5.34 -4.43
N MET A 104 -15.83 -6.29 -3.55
CA MET A 104 -14.86 -6.16 -2.47
C MET A 104 -13.84 -7.28 -2.57
N VAL A 105 -12.55 -6.95 -2.52
CA VAL A 105 -11.48 -7.95 -2.63
C VAL A 105 -10.38 -7.69 -1.61
N SER A 106 -10.22 -8.59 -0.65
CA SER A 106 -9.10 -8.54 0.29
C SER A 106 -7.88 -9.28 -0.25
N ILE A 107 -6.67 -8.81 0.05
CA ILE A 107 -5.40 -9.41 -0.36
C ILE A 107 -4.60 -9.79 0.87
N THR A 108 -4.12 -11.03 0.91
CA THR A 108 -3.25 -11.56 1.97
C THR A 108 -1.94 -12.09 1.39
N HIS A 109 -0.96 -12.40 2.26
CA HIS A 109 0.32 -13.02 1.89
C HIS A 109 1.02 -12.23 0.77
N SER A 110 1.13 -10.92 0.98
CA SER A 110 1.56 -9.95 -0.03
C SER A 110 2.67 -9.02 0.49
N ASN A 111 3.18 -8.17 -0.41
CA ASN A 111 4.21 -7.18 -0.15
C ASN A 111 3.70 -5.76 -0.48
N HIS A 112 4.60 -4.77 -0.41
CA HIS A 112 4.30 -3.39 -0.78
C HIS A 112 3.77 -3.27 -2.22
N PHE A 113 2.65 -2.58 -2.41
CA PHE A 113 1.96 -2.47 -3.71
C PHE A 113 2.18 -1.16 -4.47
N GLY A 114 3.06 -0.29 -3.96
CA GLY A 114 3.34 1.00 -4.61
C GLY A 114 2.32 2.08 -4.26
N MET A 115 1.93 2.86 -5.26
CA MET A 115 1.06 4.03 -5.12
C MET A 115 -0.40 3.62 -5.23
N SER A 116 -1.21 3.88 -4.21
CA SER A 116 -2.61 3.46 -4.19
C SER A 116 -3.47 4.16 -5.24
N ALA A 117 -3.12 5.40 -5.62
CA ALA A 117 -3.77 6.11 -6.73
C ALA A 117 -3.76 5.33 -8.05
N SER A 118 -2.81 4.43 -8.29
CA SER A 118 -2.77 3.61 -9.50
C SER A 118 -3.96 2.64 -9.57
N PHE A 119 -4.38 2.06 -8.46
CA PHE A 119 -5.54 1.16 -8.41
C PHE A 119 -6.86 1.94 -8.43
N VAL A 120 -6.86 3.14 -7.84
CA VAL A 120 -7.98 4.08 -8.00
C VAL A 120 -8.17 4.43 -9.47
N GLN A 121 -7.09 4.74 -10.19
CA GLN A 121 -7.14 5.01 -11.63
C GLN A 121 -7.69 3.82 -12.42
N GLN A 122 -7.29 2.59 -12.09
CA GLN A 122 -7.82 1.38 -12.73
C GLN A 122 -9.35 1.25 -12.57
N ALA A 123 -9.91 1.60 -11.41
CA ALA A 123 -11.36 1.65 -11.22
C ALA A 123 -12.02 2.79 -12.02
N LEU A 124 -11.39 3.96 -12.08
CA LEU A 124 -11.87 5.11 -12.85
C LEU A 124 -11.89 4.85 -14.36
N ASP A 125 -10.91 4.10 -14.88
CA ASP A 125 -10.86 3.67 -16.29
C ASP A 125 -12.04 2.75 -16.64
N ALA A 126 -12.66 2.12 -15.63
CA ALA A 126 -13.88 1.34 -15.76
C ALA A 126 -15.17 2.12 -15.40
N ASP A 127 -15.09 3.45 -15.26
CA ASP A 127 -16.17 4.35 -14.84
C ASP A 127 -16.76 4.00 -13.46
N MET A 128 -15.90 3.61 -12.52
CA MET A 128 -16.29 3.17 -11.17
C MET A 128 -15.64 4.01 -10.07
N MET A 129 -16.36 4.13 -8.95
CA MET A 129 -15.79 4.62 -7.69
C MET A 129 -15.01 3.52 -6.98
N SER A 130 -14.01 3.89 -6.19
CA SER A 130 -13.20 2.94 -5.42
C SER A 130 -12.76 3.49 -4.06
N LEU A 131 -12.57 2.57 -3.12
CA LEU A 131 -11.84 2.75 -1.87
C LEU A 131 -10.72 1.71 -1.87
N VAL A 132 -9.51 2.11 -1.51
CA VAL A 132 -8.33 1.24 -1.46
C VAL A 132 -7.66 1.41 -0.11
N PHE A 133 -7.43 0.28 0.55
CA PHE A 133 -6.80 0.22 1.86
C PHE A 133 -5.56 -0.69 1.86
N THR A 134 -4.57 -0.32 2.66
CA THR A 134 -3.34 -1.08 2.89
C THR A 134 -2.78 -0.78 4.26
N ASN A 135 -1.94 -1.65 4.80
CA ASN A 135 -1.17 -1.42 6.03
C ASN A 135 0.33 -1.56 5.76
N SER A 136 1.15 -1.21 6.74
CA SER A 136 2.60 -1.23 6.60
C SER A 136 3.25 -1.52 7.94
N SER A 137 4.55 -1.76 7.91
CA SER A 137 5.36 -1.86 9.11
C SER A 137 5.19 -0.65 10.04
N PRO A 138 5.30 -0.86 11.37
CA PRO A 138 5.07 0.18 12.37
C PRO A 138 5.98 1.40 12.19
N ALA A 139 5.38 2.57 12.16
CA ALA A 139 6.05 3.85 11.92
C ALA A 139 5.44 5.03 12.70
N LEU A 140 4.13 5.00 12.98
CA LEU A 140 3.40 6.02 13.73
C LEU A 140 2.99 5.48 15.11
N PRO A 141 2.94 6.34 16.13
CA PRO A 141 2.27 6.01 17.37
C PRO A 141 0.76 6.16 17.22
N ALA A 142 0.01 5.39 18.01
CA ALA A 142 -1.37 5.77 18.30
C ALA A 142 -1.37 7.12 19.03
N TRP A 143 -2.41 7.94 18.82
CA TRP A 143 -2.51 9.24 19.47
C TRP A 143 -2.42 9.11 21.01
N GLY A 144 -1.56 9.91 21.63
CA GLY A 144 -1.26 9.84 23.07
C GLY A 144 -0.19 8.81 23.44
N GLY A 145 0.28 8.00 22.49
CA GLY A 145 1.41 7.09 22.64
C GLY A 145 2.73 7.69 22.15
N ARG A 146 3.83 6.97 22.41
CA ARG A 146 5.19 7.31 21.97
C ARG A 146 5.90 6.18 21.20
N GLU A 147 5.30 4.99 21.16
CA GLU A 147 5.87 3.81 20.52
C GLU A 147 5.29 3.61 19.12
N LYS A 148 6.10 3.08 18.19
CA LYS A 148 5.67 2.78 16.82
C LYS A 148 4.74 1.57 16.85
N LEU A 149 3.51 1.76 16.38
CA LEU A 149 2.51 0.69 16.31
C LEU A 149 1.84 0.65 14.95
N LEU A 150 1.46 1.81 14.42
CA LEU A 150 0.64 1.93 13.22
C LEU A 150 1.51 2.18 11.98
N GLY A 151 1.02 1.72 10.83
CA GLY A 151 1.65 2.01 9.53
C GLY A 151 1.46 3.45 9.06
N VAL A 152 2.23 3.84 8.04
CA VAL A 152 2.03 5.09 7.27
C VAL A 152 1.31 4.85 5.94
N SER A 153 0.69 3.68 5.82
CA SER A 153 0.02 3.27 4.60
C SER A 153 -1.08 4.25 4.21
N PRO A 154 -1.18 4.56 2.91
CA PRO A 154 -2.16 5.51 2.43
C PRO A 154 -3.58 4.93 2.48
N ILE A 155 -4.53 5.83 2.69
CA ILE A 155 -5.90 5.64 2.25
C ILE A 155 -6.03 6.27 0.87
N ALA A 156 -6.64 5.56 -0.07
CA ALA A 156 -6.97 6.13 -1.37
C ALA A 156 -8.43 5.91 -1.73
N CYS A 157 -9.00 6.89 -2.42
CA CYS A 157 -10.34 6.80 -2.98
C CYS A 157 -10.47 7.62 -4.25
N GLY A 158 -11.44 7.27 -5.07
CA GLY A 158 -11.76 8.07 -6.24
C GLY A 158 -13.16 7.87 -6.74
N ALA A 159 -13.61 8.83 -7.54
CA ALA A 159 -14.91 8.83 -8.17
C ALA A 159 -14.83 9.45 -9.57
N PRO A 160 -15.55 8.88 -10.56
CA PRO A 160 -15.60 9.46 -11.90
C PRO A 160 -16.28 10.83 -11.85
N ALA A 161 -15.90 11.70 -12.78
CA ALA A 161 -16.53 12.99 -12.94
C ALA A 161 -17.70 12.90 -13.93
N GLY A 162 -18.76 13.67 -13.69
CA GLY A 162 -19.88 13.74 -14.62
C GLY A 162 -19.50 14.42 -15.94
N GLY A 163 -19.77 13.75 -17.07
CA GLY A 163 -19.65 14.32 -18.42
C GLY A 163 -18.24 14.25 -19.03
N LYS A 164 -18.16 14.52 -20.35
CA LYS A 164 -16.94 14.31 -21.17
C LYS A 164 -15.75 15.22 -20.84
N SER A 165 -15.94 16.23 -19.99
CA SER A 165 -14.93 17.23 -19.64
C SER A 165 -14.63 17.30 -18.14
N GLY A 166 -15.20 16.40 -17.33
CA GLY A 166 -14.94 16.36 -15.90
C GLY A 166 -13.58 15.78 -15.58
N VAL A 167 -12.87 16.36 -14.59
CA VAL A 167 -11.63 15.78 -14.04
C VAL A 167 -12.02 14.82 -12.90
N PRO A 168 -11.66 13.53 -12.97
CA PRO A 168 -11.95 12.58 -11.90
C PRO A 168 -11.40 13.02 -10.55
N PHE A 169 -12.10 12.66 -9.47
CA PHE A 169 -11.62 12.87 -8.11
C PHE A 169 -10.70 11.71 -7.72
N ILE A 170 -9.48 12.01 -7.29
CA ILE A 170 -8.52 11.05 -6.71
C ILE A 170 -7.96 11.64 -5.42
N LEU A 171 -8.09 10.89 -4.34
CA LEU A 171 -7.42 11.10 -3.07
C LEU A 171 -6.43 9.94 -2.86
N ASP A 172 -5.18 10.26 -2.53
CA ASP A 172 -4.16 9.31 -2.07
C ASP A 172 -3.33 10.01 -0.98
N MET A 173 -3.53 9.59 0.27
CA MET A 173 -2.92 10.27 1.41
C MET A 173 -2.45 9.30 2.49
N ALA A 174 -1.22 9.49 2.95
CA ALA A 174 -0.72 8.86 4.17
C ALA A 174 -1.31 9.56 5.41
N PRO A 175 -1.65 8.84 6.50
CA PRO A 175 -2.23 9.42 7.71
C PRO A 175 -1.20 10.16 8.60
N SER A 176 0.00 10.48 8.08
CA SER A 176 1.05 11.18 8.81
C SER A 176 1.07 12.68 8.48
N VAL A 177 1.49 13.50 9.45
CA VAL A 177 1.66 14.97 9.24
C VAL A 177 2.64 15.24 8.10
N ALA A 178 3.71 14.46 8.02
CA ALA A 178 4.72 14.55 6.98
C ALA A 178 5.24 13.18 6.57
N ALA A 179 5.64 13.06 5.31
CA ALA A 179 6.36 11.89 4.83
C ALA A 179 7.80 11.90 5.38
N ARG A 180 8.32 10.73 5.76
CA ARG A 180 9.70 10.58 6.28
C ARG A 180 10.75 11.18 5.34
N GLY A 181 10.52 11.12 4.03
CA GLY A 181 11.37 11.73 3.00
C GLY A 181 11.52 13.25 3.15
N LYS A 182 10.51 13.97 3.66
CA LYS A 182 10.60 15.41 3.93
C LYS A 182 11.57 15.71 5.07
N ILE A 183 11.61 14.86 6.11
CA ILE A 183 12.57 14.99 7.22
C ILE A 183 14.00 14.72 6.72
N TYR A 184 14.21 13.68 5.91
CA TYR A 184 15.53 13.45 5.28
C TYR A 184 15.97 14.62 4.41
N LYS A 185 15.04 15.27 3.70
CA LYS A 185 15.34 16.44 2.89
C LYS A 185 15.72 17.65 3.75
N ALA A 186 15.00 17.91 4.84
CA ALA A 186 15.33 18.95 5.81
C ALA A 186 16.72 18.70 6.42
N LYS A 187 17.01 17.46 6.85
CA LYS A 187 18.34 17.04 7.32
C LYS A 187 19.44 17.34 6.31
N ARG A 188 19.26 16.97 5.04
CA ARG A 188 20.25 17.22 3.97
C ARG A 188 20.50 18.71 3.72
N ARG A 189 19.53 19.56 4.04
CA ARG A 189 19.61 21.02 3.90
C ARG A 189 20.08 21.73 5.16
N GLY A 190 20.23 21.01 6.27
CA GLY A 190 20.49 21.62 7.58
C GLY A 190 19.33 22.48 8.08
N GLU A 191 18.11 22.21 7.62
CA GLU A 191 16.89 22.94 8.00
C GLU A 191 16.18 22.23 9.16
N GLN A 192 15.57 23.00 10.05
CA GLN A 192 14.67 22.45 11.07
C GLN A 192 13.34 22.01 10.45
N ILE A 193 12.70 21.00 11.05
CA ILE A 193 11.34 20.59 10.69
C ILE A 193 10.32 21.44 11.47
N PRO A 194 9.13 21.69 10.91
CA PRO A 194 8.07 22.39 11.63
C PRO A 194 7.68 21.67 12.93
N GLU A 195 7.24 22.45 13.92
CA GLU A 195 6.71 21.92 15.18
C GLU A 195 5.53 20.98 14.94
N GLY A 196 5.39 19.97 15.81
CA GLY A 196 4.29 19.01 15.75
C GLY A 196 4.43 17.92 14.67
N TRP A 197 5.57 17.84 13.98
CA TRP A 197 5.82 16.78 13.00
C TRP A 197 6.27 15.45 13.64
N ALA A 198 7.07 15.52 14.70
CA ALA A 198 7.72 14.35 15.27
C ALA A 198 7.99 14.50 16.77
N LEU A 199 8.18 13.35 17.40
CA LEU A 199 8.75 13.21 18.73
C LEU A 199 10.15 12.60 18.61
N ASP A 200 11.05 12.93 19.54
CA ASP A 200 12.35 12.29 19.67
C ASP A 200 12.27 10.90 20.32
N GLU A 201 13.42 10.29 20.61
CA GLU A 201 13.53 8.96 21.24
C GLU A 201 12.95 8.92 22.67
N ASN A 202 12.85 10.06 23.35
CA ASN A 202 12.29 10.19 24.69
C ASN A 202 10.78 10.49 24.67
N GLY A 203 10.22 10.76 23.48
CA GLY A 203 8.83 11.16 23.29
C GLY A 203 8.60 12.67 23.43
N ALA A 204 9.64 13.49 23.45
CA ALA A 204 9.52 14.95 23.48
C ALA A 204 9.33 15.52 22.06
N PRO A 205 8.46 16.52 21.86
CA PRO A 205 8.35 17.21 20.57
C PRO A 205 9.69 17.77 20.11
N THR A 206 10.02 17.61 18.83
CA THR A 206 11.30 18.06 18.28
C THR A 206 11.16 18.70 16.91
N THR A 207 11.98 19.74 16.67
CA THR A 207 12.19 20.37 15.36
C THR A 207 13.53 19.97 14.75
N ASP A 208 14.34 19.18 15.46
CA ASP A 208 15.60 18.64 14.94
C ASP A 208 15.32 17.40 14.08
N PRO A 209 15.65 17.42 12.78
CA PRO A 209 15.46 16.27 11.91
C PRO A 209 16.28 15.04 12.33
N ASP A 210 17.42 15.19 13.01
CA ASP A 210 18.22 14.06 13.50
C ASP A 210 17.55 13.35 14.66
N ALA A 211 17.08 14.10 15.66
CA ALA A 211 16.25 13.57 16.75
C ALA A 211 14.94 12.94 16.22
N ALA A 212 14.26 13.60 15.28
CA ALA A 212 13.01 13.12 14.69
C ALA A 212 13.16 11.76 13.97
N LEU A 213 14.30 11.53 13.30
CA LEU A 213 14.56 10.27 12.59
C LEU A 213 14.77 9.08 13.54
N LYS A 214 15.24 9.34 14.77
CA LYS A 214 15.41 8.35 15.84
C LYS A 214 14.10 8.05 16.58
N GLY A 215 13.24 9.05 16.73
CA GLY A 215 11.92 8.90 17.36
C GLY A 215 10.81 8.47 16.41
N VAL A 216 9.67 9.16 16.50
CA VAL A 216 8.42 8.83 15.80
C VAL A 216 7.80 10.04 15.12
N MET A 217 7.14 9.81 13.98
CA MET A 217 6.37 10.85 13.30
C MET A 217 4.93 10.86 13.82
N LEU A 218 4.30 12.02 13.88
CA LEU A 218 2.94 12.15 14.41
C LEU A 218 1.86 11.97 13.33
N PRO A 219 0.69 11.40 13.69
CA PRO A 219 -0.47 11.31 12.79
C PRO A 219 -1.05 12.69 12.46
N MET A 220 -1.54 12.86 11.23
CA MET A 220 -2.18 14.11 10.80
C MET A 220 -3.45 14.40 11.58
N GLY A 221 -3.71 15.66 11.94
CA GLY A 221 -4.94 16.01 12.66
C GLY A 221 -5.11 15.29 14.02
N GLY A 222 -4.00 14.86 14.63
CA GLY A 222 -3.95 14.25 15.96
C GLY A 222 -4.81 12.99 16.08
N PRO A 223 -5.83 12.97 16.96
CA PRO A 223 -6.69 11.79 17.14
C PRO A 223 -7.33 11.29 15.84
N LYS A 224 -7.63 12.18 14.88
CA LYS A 224 -8.31 11.83 13.64
C LYS A 224 -7.40 11.01 12.71
N GLY A 225 -6.16 11.45 12.48
CA GLY A 225 -5.20 10.68 11.67
C GLY A 225 -4.79 9.38 12.35
N SER A 226 -4.71 9.36 13.68
CA SER A 226 -4.52 8.10 14.41
C SER A 226 -5.69 7.15 14.18
N GLY A 227 -6.93 7.63 14.22
CA GLY A 227 -8.12 6.84 13.91
C GLY A 227 -8.12 6.32 12.48
N LEU A 228 -7.71 7.15 11.51
CA LEU A 228 -7.52 6.72 10.12
C LEU A 228 -6.45 5.63 10.00
N ALA A 229 -5.31 5.77 10.67
CA ALA A 229 -4.25 4.76 10.65
C ALA A 229 -4.68 3.43 11.28
N ILE A 230 -5.49 3.46 12.35
CA ILE A 230 -6.11 2.25 12.93
C ILE A 230 -7.10 1.63 11.94
N MET A 231 -7.96 2.45 11.31
CA MET A 231 -8.90 1.99 10.29
C MET A 231 -8.16 1.27 9.16
N MET A 232 -7.04 1.81 8.67
CA MET A 232 -6.22 1.16 7.65
C MET A 232 -5.82 -0.26 8.05
N ASP A 233 -5.29 -0.40 9.27
CA ASP A 233 -4.79 -1.68 9.77
C ASP A 233 -5.90 -2.71 9.99
N VAL A 234 -7.09 -2.26 10.39
CA VAL A 234 -8.29 -3.11 10.51
C VAL A 234 -8.78 -3.57 9.13
N PHE A 235 -8.95 -2.65 8.18
CA PHE A 235 -9.53 -2.97 6.88
C PHE A 235 -8.57 -3.70 5.94
N SER A 236 -7.27 -3.58 6.15
CA SER A 236 -6.30 -4.25 5.30
C SER A 236 -5.64 -5.46 5.96
N GLY A 237 -5.28 -5.39 7.25
CA GLY A 237 -4.64 -6.48 7.98
C GLY A 237 -5.67 -7.45 8.55
N VAL A 238 -6.50 -6.97 9.48
CA VAL A 238 -7.49 -7.82 10.18
C VAL A 238 -8.50 -8.43 9.20
N LEU A 239 -9.05 -7.63 8.29
CA LEU A 239 -10.04 -8.11 7.31
C LEU A 239 -9.47 -9.14 6.34
N SER A 240 -8.22 -8.97 5.87
CA SER A 240 -7.61 -9.88 4.90
C SER A 240 -7.03 -11.15 5.54
N GLY A 241 -6.78 -11.12 6.85
CA GLY A 241 -6.07 -12.17 7.59
C GLY A 241 -4.55 -12.05 7.56
N SER A 242 -4.01 -10.93 7.09
CA SER A 242 -2.57 -10.61 7.15
C SER A 242 -2.15 -10.00 8.49
N ALA A 243 -0.85 -9.82 8.68
CA ALA A 243 -0.29 -9.16 9.85
C ALA A 243 -0.87 -7.75 10.08
N PHE A 244 -1.04 -7.39 11.35
CA PHE A 244 -1.60 -6.12 11.82
C PHE A 244 -0.94 -5.73 13.15
N ALA A 245 -1.27 -4.57 13.72
CA ALA A 245 -0.85 -4.07 15.03
C ALA A 245 0.67 -4.15 15.29
N GLY A 246 1.46 -3.76 14.28
CA GLY A 246 2.92 -3.74 14.39
C GLY A 246 3.63 -5.04 14.01
N HIS A 247 2.87 -6.08 13.62
CA HIS A 247 3.45 -7.36 13.20
C HIS A 247 3.88 -7.38 11.71
N VAL A 248 3.49 -6.39 10.92
CA VAL A 248 3.91 -6.24 9.52
C VAL A 248 5.42 -6.01 9.44
N THR A 249 6.11 -6.82 8.66
CA THR A 249 7.55 -6.69 8.48
C THR A 249 7.85 -5.62 7.45
N GLY A 250 8.79 -4.73 7.78
CA GLY A 250 9.16 -3.64 6.89
C GLY A 250 9.98 -4.10 5.69
N PRO A 251 9.97 -3.34 4.58
CA PRO A 251 10.72 -3.69 3.36
C PRO A 251 12.24 -3.63 3.53
N TYR A 252 12.74 -3.23 4.70
CA TYR A 252 14.16 -3.17 5.04
C TYR A 252 14.64 -4.38 5.87
N ASP A 253 13.72 -5.25 6.30
CA ASP A 253 14.02 -6.41 7.12
C ASP A 253 13.88 -7.68 6.27
N PRO A 254 15.00 -8.26 5.79
CA PRO A 254 14.97 -9.45 4.95
C PRO A 254 14.90 -10.75 5.76
N SER A 255 14.65 -10.70 7.08
CA SER A 255 14.64 -11.90 7.92
C SER A 255 13.34 -12.70 7.83
N LYS A 256 12.25 -12.07 7.40
CA LYS A 256 10.91 -12.65 7.37
C LYS A 256 10.05 -11.97 6.31
N GLN A 257 8.98 -12.65 5.90
CA GLN A 257 8.02 -12.11 4.94
C GLN A 257 7.32 -10.86 5.49
N ALA A 258 6.92 -9.97 4.59
CA ALA A 258 6.25 -8.72 4.92
C ALA A 258 4.87 -8.96 5.54
N ASP A 259 4.11 -9.88 4.93
CA ASP A 259 2.70 -10.17 5.24
C ASP A 259 1.84 -8.91 5.30
N VAL A 260 1.95 -8.09 4.26
CA VAL A 260 1.16 -6.86 4.11
C VAL A 260 -0.23 -7.23 3.60
N GLY A 261 -1.25 -6.66 4.23
CA GLY A 261 -2.64 -6.79 3.83
C GLY A 261 -3.13 -5.60 3.02
N HIS A 262 -4.03 -5.87 2.06
CA HIS A 262 -4.71 -4.86 1.24
C HIS A 262 -6.20 -5.17 1.09
N SER A 263 -7.01 -4.18 0.74
CA SER A 263 -8.43 -4.37 0.40
C SER A 263 -8.98 -3.28 -0.50
#